data_AF-A0A6M0J574-F1
#
_entry.id   AF-A0A6M0J574-F1
#
_cell.length_a   1.000
_cell.length_b   1.000
_cell.length_c   1.000
_cell.angle_alpha   90.00
_cell.angle_beta   90.00
_cell.angle_gamma   90.00
#
_symmetry.space_group_name_H-M   'P 1'
#
loop_
_entity.id
_entity.type
_entity.pdbx_description
1 polymer ?
#
loop_
_entity_poly.entity_id
_entity_poly.type
_entity_poly.pdbx_seq_one_letter_code
_entity_poly.pdbx_strand_id
1 'polypeptide(L)'
;MTLVFNQKLAPKIPAISFVTVLGAECGFYRRLRSRLGAPKAITATAHKLARLFYQIWATTGQYLDPDIDYYQQKYQEQVLKSLRNKANALGLELVPISPSTLNTSSSLNHAT
;
A
#
# COMPACT_ATOMS: atom_id res chain seq x y z
N MET A 1 -51.32 -28.43 33.65
CA MET A 1 -50.44 -28.96 32.56
C MET A 1 -49.53 -27.83 32.11
N THR A 2 -48.34 -27.75 32.68
CA THR A 2 -47.38 -26.67 32.44
C THR A 2 -46.33 -27.18 31.47
N LEU A 3 -46.37 -26.73 30.20
CA LEU A 3 -45.37 -27.08 29.20
C LEU A 3 -44.17 -26.14 29.34
N VAL A 4 -43.09 -26.65 29.93
CA VAL A 4 -41.76 -26.03 29.95
C VAL A 4 -41.09 -26.33 28.61
N PHE A 5 -41.12 -25.36 27.68
CA PHE A 5 -40.37 -25.47 26.42
C PHE A 5 -38.93 -25.02 26.64
N ASN A 6 -38.03 -25.92 26.27
CA ASN A 6 -36.63 -25.99 26.65
C ASN A 6 -35.80 -24.87 25.96
N GLN A 7 -35.21 -23.97 26.74
CA GLN A 7 -34.16 -23.05 26.32
C GLN A 7 -32.85 -23.82 26.09
N LYS A 8 -32.67 -24.41 24.89
CA LYS A 8 -31.35 -24.96 24.53
C LYS A 8 -31.10 -25.04 23.03
N LEU A 9 -30.68 -23.93 22.44
CA LEU A 9 -29.94 -23.92 21.17
C LEU A 9 -28.78 -22.92 21.29
N ALA A 10 -27.69 -23.37 21.91
CA ALA A 10 -26.41 -22.67 21.91
C ALA A 10 -25.51 -23.30 20.83
N PRO A 11 -25.25 -22.66 19.68
CA PRO A 11 -24.20 -23.10 18.78
C PRO A 11 -22.84 -22.82 19.46
N LYS A 12 -22.18 -23.87 19.94
CA LYS A 12 -20.77 -23.84 20.39
C LYS A 12 -19.87 -23.75 19.16
N ILE A 13 -19.84 -22.59 18.51
CA ILE A 13 -18.78 -22.27 17.56
C ILE A 13 -17.63 -21.68 18.39
N PRO A 14 -16.41 -22.24 18.37
CA PRO A 14 -15.28 -21.61 19.03
C PRO A 14 -15.07 -20.23 18.43
N ALA A 15 -15.13 -19.19 19.27
CA ALA A 15 -15.09 -17.77 18.90
C ALA A 15 -13.76 -17.29 18.26
N ILE A 16 -12.93 -18.19 17.73
CA ILE A 16 -11.57 -17.93 17.27
C ILE A 16 -11.52 -17.57 15.77
N SER A 17 -12.60 -17.78 15.00
CA SER A 17 -12.56 -17.62 13.54
C SER A 17 -12.77 -16.19 12.99
N PHE A 18 -13.02 -15.16 13.81
CA PHE A 18 -13.27 -13.80 13.29
C PHE A 18 -12.02 -12.91 13.24
N VAL A 19 -10.99 -13.20 14.06
CA VAL A 19 -9.84 -12.27 14.23
C VAL A 19 -8.73 -12.47 13.19
N THR A 20 -8.70 -13.59 12.47
CA THR A 20 -7.57 -13.95 11.60
C THR A 20 -7.60 -13.32 10.20
N VAL A 21 -8.72 -12.71 9.78
CA VAL A 21 -8.90 -12.24 8.39
C VAL A 21 -8.35 -10.82 8.13
N LEU A 22 -7.94 -10.06 9.14
CA LEU A 22 -7.47 -8.66 8.96
C LEU A 22 -5.95 -8.53 9.14
N GLY A 23 -5.18 -9.27 8.35
CA GLY A 23 -3.71 -9.33 8.42
C GLY A 23 -2.95 -8.08 7.93
N ALA A 24 -3.62 -7.11 7.30
CA ALA A 24 -2.94 -5.94 6.72
C ALA A 24 -2.77 -4.75 7.69
N GLU A 25 -3.53 -4.68 8.79
CA GLU A 25 -3.54 -3.51 9.70
C GLU A 25 -2.92 -3.78 11.09
N CYS A 26 -2.17 -4.87 11.21
CA CYS A 26 -1.61 -5.40 12.45
C CYS A 26 -0.92 -4.34 13.33
N GLY A 27 -0.25 -3.34 12.76
CA GLY A 27 0.44 -2.28 13.52
C GLY A 27 -0.50 -1.33 14.27
N PHE A 28 -1.58 -0.88 13.63
CA PHE A 28 -2.56 0.03 14.25
C PHE A 28 -3.44 -0.72 15.25
N TYR A 29 -3.95 -1.88 14.83
CA TYR A 29 -4.77 -2.74 15.67
C TYR A 29 -4.04 -3.21 16.94
N ARG A 30 -2.77 -3.64 16.84
CA ARG A 30 -1.97 -4.06 18.02
C ARG A 30 -1.83 -2.95 19.06
N ARG A 31 -1.53 -1.71 18.62
CA ARG A 31 -1.39 -0.55 19.53
C ARG A 31 -2.72 -0.17 20.18
N LEU A 32 -3.82 -0.25 19.43
CA LEU A 32 -5.15 0.05 19.98
C LEU A 32 -5.63 -1.03 20.95
N ARG A 33 -5.37 -2.29 20.64
CA ARG A 33 -5.74 -3.45 21.47
C ARG A 33 -5.01 -3.43 22.81
N SER A 34 -3.73 -3.07 22.85
CA SER A 34 -2.99 -2.98 24.11
C SER A 34 -3.46 -1.84 25.02
N ARG A 35 -4.01 -0.75 24.47
CA ARG A 35 -4.45 0.41 25.24
C ARG A 35 -5.92 0.38 25.67
N LEU A 36 -6.82 -0.09 24.79
CA LEU A 36 -8.27 0.05 24.95
C LEU A 36 -9.03 -1.29 25.00
N GLY A 37 -8.32 -2.41 24.80
CA GLY A 37 -8.91 -3.74 24.71
C GLY A 37 -9.45 -4.09 23.31
N ALA A 38 -9.76 -5.38 23.12
CA ALA A 38 -10.19 -5.92 21.84
C ALA A 38 -11.45 -5.28 21.23
N PRO A 39 -12.57 -5.05 21.95
CA PRO A 39 -13.80 -4.57 21.32
C PRO A 39 -13.66 -3.13 20.78
N LYS A 40 -13.01 -2.24 21.54
CA LYS A 40 -12.74 -0.86 21.13
C LYS A 40 -11.72 -0.77 19.98
N ALA A 41 -10.77 -1.71 19.94
CA ALA A 41 -9.80 -1.78 18.86
C ALA A 41 -10.44 -2.17 17.52
N ILE A 42 -11.35 -3.14 17.53
CA ILE A 42 -12.04 -3.62 16.32
C ILE A 42 -12.90 -2.51 15.72
N THR A 43 -13.72 -1.82 16.52
CA THR A 43 -14.63 -0.76 16.03
C THR A 43 -13.86 0.42 15.46
N ALA A 44 -12.79 0.87 16.12
CA ALA A 44 -11.96 1.97 15.62
C ALA A 44 -11.20 1.59 14.34
N THR A 45 -10.76 0.34 14.22
CA THR A 45 -10.09 -0.18 13.01
C THR A 45 -11.09 -0.24 11.85
N ALA A 46 -12.29 -0.79 12.08
CA ALA A 46 -13.36 -0.81 11.08
C ALA A 46 -13.78 0.60 10.63
N HIS A 47 -13.91 1.55 11.56
CA HIS A 47 -14.23 2.94 11.24
C HIS A 47 -13.14 3.60 10.37
N LYS A 48 -11.87 3.34 10.69
CA LYS A 48 -10.73 3.85 9.92
C LYS A 48 -10.72 3.29 8.49
N LEU A 49 -10.97 1.99 8.34
CA LEU A 49 -11.13 1.35 7.03
C LEU A 49 -12.31 1.95 6.27
N ALA A 50 -13.48 2.06 6.89
CA ALA A 50 -14.67 2.65 6.27
C ALA A 50 -14.40 4.07 5.76
N ARG A 51 -13.66 4.89 6.53
CA ARG A 51 -13.28 6.24 6.10
C ARG A 51 -12.33 6.23 4.91
N LEU A 52 -11.36 5.31 4.89
CA LEU A 52 -10.45 5.15 3.76
C LEU A 52 -11.20 4.72 2.50
N PHE A 53 -12.07 3.72 2.61
CA PHE A 53 -12.92 3.27 1.51
C PHE A 53 -13.83 4.39 1.00
N TYR A 54 -14.48 5.12 1.91
CA TYR A 54 -15.31 6.26 1.55
C TYR A 54 -14.51 7.35 0.83
N GLN A 55 -13.32 7.69 1.34
CA GLN A 55 -12.47 8.69 0.73
C GLN A 55 -12.04 8.27 -0.69
N ILE A 56 -11.64 7.02 -0.87
CA ILE A 56 -11.26 6.51 -2.20
C ILE A 56 -12.47 6.58 -3.14
N TRP A 57 -13.62 6.04 -2.71
CA TRP A 57 -14.81 5.95 -3.53
C TRP A 57 -15.39 7.32 -3.88
N ALA A 58 -15.39 8.26 -2.94
CA ALA A 58 -15.84 9.63 -3.18
C ALA A 58 -14.87 10.43 -4.07
N THR A 59 -13.57 10.11 -4.05
CA THR A 59 -12.54 10.82 -4.83
C THR A 59 -12.40 10.27 -6.26
N THR A 60 -12.91 9.06 -6.55
CA THR A 60 -12.81 8.43 -7.88
C THR A 60 -13.45 9.25 -9.00
N GLY A 61 -14.36 10.19 -8.69
CA GLY A 61 -15.03 11.02 -9.70
C GLY A 61 -14.12 11.95 -10.51
N GLN A 62 -12.88 12.21 -10.05
CA GLN A 62 -11.91 13.08 -10.73
C GLN A 62 -10.52 12.42 -10.79
N TYR A 63 -10.46 11.10 -10.86
CA TYR A 63 -9.21 10.44 -11.21
C TYR A 63 -9.03 10.51 -12.72
N LEU A 64 -8.57 11.67 -13.19
CA LEU A 64 -8.05 11.82 -14.54
C LEU A 64 -6.70 11.12 -14.55
N ASP A 65 -6.59 9.98 -15.23
CA ASP A 65 -5.33 9.27 -15.41
C ASP A 65 -4.29 10.27 -15.91
N PRO A 66 -3.26 10.60 -15.09
CA PRO A 66 -2.17 11.41 -15.60
C PRO A 66 -1.54 10.64 -16.76
N ASP A 67 -1.28 11.35 -17.84
CA ASP A 67 -0.66 10.77 -19.02
C ASP A 67 0.61 10.00 -18.63
N ILE A 68 0.86 8.90 -19.35
CA ILE A 68 1.97 7.99 -19.07
C ILE A 68 3.30 8.75 -19.06
N ASP A 69 3.43 9.75 -19.93
CA ASP A 69 4.61 10.60 -20.06
C ASP A 69 4.87 11.43 -18.80
N TYR A 70 3.83 11.93 -18.12
CA TYR A 70 3.96 12.66 -16.87
C TYR A 70 4.56 11.78 -15.77
N TYR A 71 4.12 10.53 -15.68
CA TYR A 71 4.68 9.57 -14.72
C TYR A 71 6.12 9.20 -15.06
N GLN A 72 6.44 9.02 -16.35
CA GLN A 72 7.80 8.72 -16.77
C GLN A 72 8.77 9.85 -16.42
N GLN A 73 8.41 11.11 -16.68
CA GLN A 73 9.26 12.25 -16.35
C GLN A 73 9.50 12.34 -14.83
N LYS A 74 8.44 12.22 -14.03
CA LYS A 74 8.55 12.27 -12.57
C LYS A 74 9.39 11.11 -12.02
N TYR A 75 9.27 9.93 -12.61
CA TYR A 75 10.12 8.78 -12.26
C TYR A 75 11.59 9.06 -12.58
N GLN A 76 11.89 9.57 -13.77
CA GLN A 76 13.25 9.95 -14.16
C GLN A 76 13.85 11.00 -13.20
N GLU A 77 13.09 12.03 -12.83
CA GLU A 77 13.51 13.05 -11.87
C GLU A 77 13.86 12.46 -10.49
N GLN A 78 13.03 11.54 -9.98
CA GLN A 78 13.27 10.88 -8.70
C GLN A 78 14.52 9.99 -8.73
N VAL A 79 14.72 9.26 -9.82
CA VAL A 79 15.91 8.43 -10.04
C VAL A 79 17.16 9.31 -10.08
N LEU A 80 17.13 10.41 -10.86
CA LEU A 80 18.24 11.35 -10.94
C LEU A 80 18.55 12.00 -9.60
N LYS A 81 17.54 12.41 -8.84
CA LYS A 81 17.72 12.99 -7.50
C LYS A 81 18.37 11.97 -6.54
N SER A 82 17.88 10.73 -6.56
CA SER A 82 18.43 9.66 -5.74
C SER A 82 19.88 9.36 -6.11
N LEU A 83 20.21 9.39 -7.41
CA LEU A 83 21.56 9.17 -7.90
C LEU A 83 22.51 10.31 -7.51
N ARG A 84 22.07 11.58 -7.63
CA ARG A 84 22.84 12.73 -7.15
C ARG A 84 23.10 12.67 -5.65
N ASN A 85 22.09 12.32 -4.86
CA ASN A 85 22.25 12.17 -3.42
C ASN A 85 23.27 11.08 -3.05
N LYS A 86 23.24 9.95 -3.77
CA LYS A 86 24.23 8.87 -3.60
C LYS A 86 25.64 9.30 -4.01
N ALA A 87 25.77 10.02 -5.13
CA ALA A 87 27.05 10.52 -5.61
C ALA A 87 27.65 11.51 -4.59
N ASN A 88 26.87 12.49 -4.11
CA ASN A 88 27.29 13.44 -3.09
C ASN A 88 27.73 12.75 -1.79
N ALA A 89 27.02 11.68 -1.36
CA ALA A 89 27.41 10.91 -0.19
C ALA A 89 28.77 10.20 -0.35
N LEU A 90 29.18 9.93 -1.60
CA LEU A 90 30.46 9.32 -1.94
C LEU A 90 31.54 10.36 -2.31
N GLY A 91 31.24 11.66 -2.22
CA GLY A 91 32.15 12.73 -2.67
C GLY A 91 32.32 12.80 -4.18
N LEU A 92 31.38 12.25 -4.95
CA LEU A 92 31.36 12.24 -6.41
C LEU A 92 30.30 13.21 -6.93
N GLU A 93 30.57 13.88 -8.04
CA GLU A 93 29.60 14.72 -8.74
C GLU A 93 29.04 14.00 -9.96
N LEU A 94 27.72 13.96 -10.10
CA LEU A 94 27.05 13.32 -11.23
C LEU A 94 27.08 14.24 -12.46
N VAL A 95 28.00 13.98 -13.39
CA VAL A 95 28.09 14.69 -14.68
C VAL A 95 27.22 13.99 -15.73
N PRO A 96 26.27 14.68 -16.39
CA PRO A 96 25.49 14.10 -17.47
C PRO A 96 26.38 13.83 -18.69
N ILE A 97 26.33 12.60 -19.21
CA ILE A 97 26.99 12.26 -20.48
C ILE A 97 26.16 12.78 -21.66
N SER A 98 26.82 13.46 -22.61
CA SER A 98 26.17 13.94 -23.85
C SER A 98 25.67 12.74 -24.68
N PRO A 99 24.43 12.79 -25.23
CA PRO A 99 23.82 11.67 -25.95
C PRO A 99 24.56 11.23 -27.23
N SER A 100 25.57 11.98 -27.68
CA SER A 100 26.37 11.65 -28.87
C SER A 100 27.33 10.46 -28.69
N THR A 101 27.40 9.85 -27.51
CA THR A 101 28.31 8.72 -27.20
C THR A 101 27.60 7.37 -27.00
N LEU A 102 26.27 7.31 -27.03
CA LEU A 102 25.48 6.09 -26.75
C LEU A 102 24.97 5.36 -28.01
N ASN A 103 25.22 5.89 -29.20
CA ASN A 103 24.72 5.37 -30.48
C ASN A 103 25.71 4.46 -31.24
N THR A 104 26.90 4.18 -30.68
CA THR A 104 27.94 3.41 -31.39
C THR A 104 27.89 1.89 -31.16
N SER A 105 27.25 1.38 -30.10
CA SER A 105 27.30 -0.05 -29.73
C SER A 105 26.18 -0.92 -30.30
N SER A 106 25.15 -0.35 -30.93
CA SER A 106 23.92 -1.09 -31.30
C SER A 106 23.79 -1.42 -32.81
N SER A 107 24.73 -0.99 -33.66
CA SER A 107 24.60 -1.07 -35.13
C SER A 107 25.51 -2.10 -35.82
N LEU A 108 26.18 -3.00 -35.11
CA LEU A 108 27.18 -3.93 -35.69
C LEU A 108 26.74 -5.41 -35.80
N ASN A 109 25.47 -5.73 -35.55
CA ASN A 109 24.96 -7.11 -35.60
C ASN A 109 23.80 -7.27 -36.60
N HIS A 110 23.99 -6.90 -37.87
CA HIS A 110 23.08 -7.32 -38.94
C HIS A 110 23.77 -7.29 -40.32
N ALA A 111 24.88 -8.03 -40.44
CA ALA A 111 25.51 -8.30 -41.73
C ALA A 111 26.11 -9.71 -41.71
N THR A 112 25.28 -10.72 -41.90
CA THR A 112 25.59 -12.01 -42.55
C THR A 112 24.28 -12.61 -43.03
#